data_AF-E7ERK4-F1
#
_entry.id   AF-E7ERK4-F1
#
_cell.length_a   1.000
_cell.length_b   1.000
_cell.length_c   1.000
_cell.angle_alpha   90.00
_cell.angle_beta   90.00
_cell.angle_gamma   90.00
#
_symmetry.space_group_name_H-M   'P 1'
#
loop_
_entity.id
_entity.type
_entity.pdbx_description
1 polymer ?
#
loop_
_entity_poly.entity_id
_entity_poly.type
_entity_poly.pdbx_seq_one_letter_code
_entity_poly.pdbx_strand_id
1 'polypeptide(L)'
;MEGKHKEELDTLKEEKENLQGLVTRQTYIIQELEKQLNRATTNNSVLQKQQLELMDTVHNLVNLCTKEVLLKGGKREEEKPFRDCADVYQAGFNKSGIYTIYINNMPEPKKVFCNMDVNGGGWTVIQHREDGSLDFQRGWKEYKMGFGNPSGEYWLGNEFIFAITSQRQYMLRIELMDWEGNRAYSQYDRFHIGNEKQNYRLYLKGHTGTAGKQSSLILHGADFSTKDADNDNCMCKCALMLTGGWWFDACGPSNLNGMFYTAGQNHGKLNGIKWHYFKGPSYSLRSTTMMIRPLDF
;
A
#
# COMPACT_ATOMS: atom_id res chain seq x y z
N MET A 1 69.76 15.93 46.52
CA MET A 1 68.89 16.80 45.73
C MET A 1 69.06 16.49 44.23
N GLU A 2 70.29 16.33 43.73
CA GLU A 2 70.58 16.03 42.32
C GLU A 2 70.05 14.67 41.78
N GLY A 3 70.02 13.61 42.61
CA GLY A 3 69.53 12.30 42.16
C GLY A 3 68.04 12.27 41.79
N LYS A 4 67.19 12.98 42.55
CA LYS A 4 65.75 13.11 42.24
C LYS A 4 65.49 13.90 40.96
N HIS A 5 66.27 14.96 40.73
CA HIS A 5 66.12 15.77 39.51
C HIS A 5 66.50 14.99 38.24
N LYS A 6 67.42 14.02 38.36
CA LYS A 6 67.82 13.17 37.22
C LYS A 6 66.72 12.16 36.86
N GLU A 7 66.08 11.56 37.86
CA GLU A 7 64.97 10.63 37.70
C GLU A 7 63.71 11.33 37.12
N GLU A 8 63.42 12.56 37.56
CA GLU A 8 62.40 13.43 36.96
C GLU A 8 62.72 13.82 35.51
N LEU A 9 64.00 14.05 35.20
CA LEU A 9 64.42 14.38 33.82
C LEU A 9 64.26 13.18 32.87
N ASP A 10 64.55 11.98 33.35
CA ASP A 10 64.47 10.76 32.53
C ASP A 10 63.01 10.32 32.32
N THR A 11 62.15 10.47 33.32
CA THR A 11 60.69 10.28 33.17
C THR A 11 60.08 11.29 32.20
N LEU A 12 60.47 12.57 32.27
CA LEU A 12 60.02 13.58 31.31
C LEU A 12 60.49 13.31 29.87
N LYS A 13 61.67 12.69 29.69
CA LYS A 13 62.13 12.26 28.35
C LYS A 13 61.28 11.10 27.81
N GLU A 14 60.95 10.13 28.66
CA GLU A 14 60.12 9.00 28.28
C GLU A 14 58.69 9.46 27.91
N GLU A 15 58.09 10.35 28.70
CA GLU A 15 56.80 10.97 28.38
C GLU A 15 56.86 11.75 27.07
N LYS A 16 57.95 12.49 26.81
CA LYS A 16 58.15 13.21 25.56
C LYS A 16 58.20 12.26 24.36
N GLU A 17 58.92 11.14 24.46
CA GLU A 17 58.99 10.14 23.39
C GLU A 17 57.62 9.49 23.13
N ASN A 18 56.88 9.17 24.19
CA ASN A 18 55.52 8.64 24.09
C ASN A 18 54.56 9.64 23.43
N LEU A 19 54.60 10.91 23.83
CA LEU A 19 53.80 11.98 23.22
C LEU A 19 54.18 12.20 21.76
N GLN A 20 55.47 12.13 21.41
CA GLN A 20 55.92 12.21 20.03
C GLN A 20 55.37 11.07 19.19
N GLY A 21 55.40 9.83 19.69
CA GLY A 21 54.81 8.68 19.01
C GLY A 21 53.29 8.82 18.81
N LEU A 22 52.59 9.37 19.81
CA LEU A 22 51.14 9.59 19.75
C LEU A 22 50.77 10.66 18.71
N VAL A 23 51.53 11.75 18.65
CA VAL A 23 51.38 12.80 17.63
C VAL A 23 51.60 12.24 16.23
N THR A 24 52.67 11.47 16.01
CA THR A 24 52.92 10.85 14.69
C THR A 24 51.77 9.95 14.25
N ARG A 25 51.21 9.16 15.18
CA ARG A 25 50.07 8.28 14.89
C ARG A 25 48.79 9.07 14.58
N GLN A 26 48.53 10.15 15.31
CA GLN A 26 47.39 11.03 15.04
C GLN A 26 47.54 11.73 13.69
N THR A 27 48.73 12.22 13.34
CA THR A 27 48.99 12.82 12.02
C THR A 27 48.70 11.84 10.89
N TYR A 28 49.11 10.57 11.02
CA TYR A 28 48.80 9.53 10.04
C TYR A 28 47.30 9.29 9.89
N ILE A 29 46.57 9.19 11.01
CA ILE A 29 45.11 8.98 11.00
C ILE A 29 44.39 10.16 10.35
N ILE A 30 44.81 11.40 10.64
CA ILE A 30 44.24 12.61 10.04
C ILE A 30 44.42 12.58 8.52
N GLN A 31 45.61 12.24 8.02
CA GLN A 31 45.86 12.13 6.59
C GLN A 31 44.96 11.08 5.90
N GLU A 32 44.72 9.94 6.54
CA GLU A 32 43.83 8.92 5.98
C GLU A 32 42.36 9.37 6.01
N LEU A 33 41.93 10.07 7.07
CA LEU A 33 40.58 10.64 7.16
C LEU A 33 40.37 11.74 6.11
N GLU A 34 41.34 12.61 5.86
CA GLU A 34 41.30 13.61 4.80
C GLU A 34 41.17 12.96 3.42
N LYS A 35 41.90 11.86 3.19
CA LYS A 35 41.80 11.09 1.94
C LYS A 35 40.43 10.46 1.76
N GLN A 36 39.83 9.93 2.83
CA GLN A 36 38.47 9.41 2.80
C GLN A 36 37.43 10.51 2.56
N LEU A 37 37.58 11.66 3.22
CA LEU A 37 36.70 12.81 3.06
C LEU A 37 36.74 13.35 1.62
N ASN A 38 37.93 13.45 1.03
CA ASN A 38 38.08 13.85 -0.37
C ASN A 38 37.41 12.86 -1.33
N ARG A 39 37.59 11.54 -1.14
CA ARG A 39 36.89 10.52 -1.93
C ARG A 39 35.37 10.62 -1.80
N ALA A 40 34.86 10.79 -0.57
CA ALA A 40 33.43 10.95 -0.33
C ALA A 40 32.87 12.21 -0.99
N THR A 41 33.63 13.31 -0.96
CA THR A 41 33.25 14.59 -1.58
C THR A 41 33.23 14.48 -3.10
N THR A 42 34.23 13.83 -3.71
CA THR A 42 34.24 13.55 -5.15
C THR A 42 33.10 12.61 -5.56
N ASN A 43 32.81 11.57 -4.79
CA ASN A 43 31.68 10.68 -5.08
C ASN A 43 30.34 11.44 -5.02
N ASN A 44 30.19 12.35 -4.05
CA ASN A 44 28.99 13.17 -3.92
C ASN A 44 28.82 14.11 -5.15
N SER A 45 29.90 14.74 -5.63
CA SER A 45 29.83 15.57 -6.84
C SER A 45 29.54 14.76 -8.11
N VAL A 46 30.08 13.53 -8.22
CA VAL A 46 29.75 12.60 -9.31
C VAL A 46 28.28 12.19 -9.26
N LEU A 47 27.77 11.84 -8.08
CA LEU A 47 26.35 11.51 -7.86
C LEU A 47 25.43 12.69 -8.21
N GLN A 48 25.78 13.92 -7.80
CA GLN A 48 25.04 15.13 -8.17
C GLN A 48 25.02 15.34 -9.69
N LYS A 49 26.16 15.11 -10.36
CA LYS A 49 26.25 15.21 -11.83
C LYS A 49 25.39 14.13 -12.51
N GLN A 50 25.43 12.89 -12.04
CA GLN A 50 24.56 11.82 -12.54
C GLN A 50 23.08 12.13 -12.32
N GLN A 51 22.71 12.75 -11.20
CA GLN A 51 21.33 13.15 -10.92
C GLN A 51 20.85 14.26 -11.87
N LEU A 52 21.72 15.21 -12.24
CA LEU A 52 21.44 16.23 -13.25
C LEU A 52 21.27 15.63 -14.64
N GLU A 53 22.19 14.75 -15.06
CA GLU A 53 22.08 14.04 -16.35
C GLU A 53 20.81 13.17 -16.42
N LEU A 54 20.43 12.54 -15.30
CA LEU A 54 19.16 11.80 -15.21
C LEU A 54 17.95 12.73 -15.32
N MET A 55 17.97 13.91 -14.68
CA MET A 55 16.90 14.89 -14.84
C MET A 55 16.78 15.41 -16.27
N ASP A 56 17.90 15.66 -16.94
CA ASP A 56 17.91 16.10 -18.34
C ASP A 56 17.40 15.02 -19.29
N THR A 57 17.79 13.76 -19.08
CA THR A 57 17.26 12.64 -19.85
C THR A 57 15.76 12.44 -19.61
N VAL A 58 15.28 12.57 -18.37
CA VAL A 58 13.84 12.55 -18.06
C VAL A 58 13.12 13.70 -18.74
N HIS A 59 13.64 14.93 -18.69
CA HIS A 59 13.07 16.08 -19.39
C HIS A 59 13.00 15.87 -20.91
N ASN A 60 14.06 15.30 -21.50
CA ASN A 60 14.10 14.98 -22.91
C ASN A 60 13.08 13.90 -23.29
N LEU A 61 12.90 12.87 -22.45
CA LEU A 61 11.86 11.85 -22.65
C LEU A 61 10.45 12.44 -22.53
N VAL A 62 10.21 13.33 -21.56
CA VAL A 62 8.94 14.07 -21.43
C VAL A 62 8.67 14.92 -22.67
N ASN A 63 9.70 15.57 -23.22
CA ASN A 63 9.62 16.37 -24.44
C ASN A 63 9.37 15.52 -25.70
N LEU A 64 9.94 14.31 -25.78
CA LEU A 64 9.67 13.35 -26.84
C LEU A 64 8.23 12.84 -26.79
N CYS A 65 7.73 12.47 -25.60
CA CYS A 65 6.33 12.09 -25.41
C CYS A 65 5.36 13.22 -25.77
N THR A 66 5.65 14.47 -25.39
CA THR A 66 4.80 15.62 -25.74
C THR A 66 4.84 15.95 -27.24
N LYS A 67 5.97 15.75 -27.93
CA LYS A 67 6.06 15.90 -29.38
C LYS A 67 5.32 14.81 -30.15
N GLU A 68 5.34 13.56 -29.69
CA GLU A 68 4.52 12.49 -30.27
C GLU A 68 3.01 12.77 -30.15
N VAL A 69 2.58 13.42 -29.06
CA VAL A 69 1.20 13.86 -28.87
C VAL A 69 0.80 14.99 -29.84
N LEU A 70 1.72 15.90 -30.18
CA LEU A 70 1.44 17.04 -31.07
C LEU A 70 1.42 16.67 -32.57
N LEU A 71 2.10 15.60 -32.98
CA LEU A 71 2.16 15.18 -34.39
C LEU A 71 1.01 14.25 -34.80
N LYS A 72 0.26 13.69 -33.83
CA LYS A 72 -1.04 13.08 -34.09
C LYS A 72 -2.13 14.15 -34.05
N GLY A 73 -2.16 14.98 -35.08
CA GLY A 73 -3.32 15.80 -35.45
C GLY A 73 -4.50 14.96 -35.94
N GLY A 74 -4.93 13.98 -35.14
CA GLY A 74 -6.25 13.38 -35.24
C GLY A 74 -7.26 14.29 -34.56
N LYS A 75 -8.48 14.35 -35.10
CA LYS A 75 -9.62 15.02 -34.45
C LYS A 75 -9.57 14.79 -32.93
N ARG A 76 -9.88 15.81 -32.13
CA ARG A 76 -10.31 15.62 -30.73
C ARG A 76 -11.57 14.75 -30.78
N GLU A 77 -11.40 13.44 -30.89
CA GLU A 77 -12.34 12.52 -30.28
C GLU A 77 -12.37 12.93 -28.82
N GLU A 78 -13.56 13.23 -28.29
CA GLU A 78 -13.74 13.31 -26.85
C GLU A 78 -13.10 12.05 -26.27
N GLU A 79 -11.92 12.18 -25.64
CA GLU A 79 -11.24 11.06 -25.00
C GLU A 79 -12.27 10.46 -24.04
N LYS A 80 -12.77 9.28 -24.37
CA LYS A 80 -13.79 8.63 -23.54
C LYS A 80 -13.19 8.50 -22.14
N PRO A 81 -13.74 9.18 -21.12
CA PRO A 81 -13.18 9.12 -19.79
C PRO A 81 -13.28 7.68 -19.29
N PHE A 82 -12.15 7.05 -18.98
CA PHE A 82 -12.14 5.67 -18.47
C PHE A 82 -12.82 5.63 -17.11
N ARG A 83 -13.98 4.99 -17.03
CA ARG A 83 -14.79 4.98 -15.79
C ARG A 83 -14.18 4.08 -14.72
N ASP A 84 -13.47 3.04 -15.15
CA ASP A 84 -12.82 2.04 -14.33
C ASP A 84 -11.68 1.36 -15.11
N CYS A 85 -10.98 0.43 -14.48
CA CYS A 85 -9.88 -0.32 -15.09
C CYS A 85 -10.32 -1.25 -16.24
N ALA A 86 -11.61 -1.58 -16.37
CA ALA A 86 -12.10 -2.36 -17.50
C ALA A 86 -12.12 -1.51 -18.77
N ASP A 87 -12.60 -0.27 -18.69
CA ASP A 87 -12.53 0.67 -19.81
C ASP A 87 -11.06 0.94 -20.21
N VAL A 88 -10.15 1.04 -19.23
CA VAL A 88 -8.69 1.16 -19.47
C VAL A 88 -8.17 -0.06 -20.24
N TYR A 89 -8.51 -1.27 -19.80
CA TYR A 89 -8.06 -2.50 -20.45
C TYR A 89 -8.58 -2.64 -21.89
N GLN A 90 -9.87 -2.34 -22.11
CA GLN A 90 -10.51 -2.38 -23.43
C GLN A 90 -9.93 -1.32 -24.40
N ALA A 91 -9.37 -0.23 -23.88
CA ALA A 91 -8.62 0.76 -24.67
C ALA A 91 -7.20 0.30 -25.06
N GLY A 92 -6.79 -0.92 -24.69
CA GLY A 92 -5.52 -1.53 -25.07
C GLY A 92 -4.40 -1.43 -24.02
N PHE A 93 -4.67 -0.83 -22.86
CA PHE A 93 -3.70 -0.74 -21.77
C PHE A 93 -3.72 -2.02 -20.92
N ASN A 94 -2.87 -2.98 -21.28
CA ASN A 94 -2.86 -4.34 -20.72
C ASN A 94 -1.77 -4.60 -19.67
N LYS A 95 -1.12 -3.56 -19.12
CA LYS A 95 -0.12 -3.71 -18.06
C LYS A 95 -0.69 -3.30 -16.71
N SER A 96 -0.48 -4.14 -15.69
CA SER A 96 -0.85 -3.77 -14.33
C SER A 96 -0.08 -2.53 -13.86
N GLY A 97 -0.75 -1.64 -13.15
CA GLY A 97 -0.15 -0.39 -12.70
C GLY A 97 -1.16 0.64 -12.25
N ILE A 98 -0.68 1.86 -11.98
CA ILE A 98 -1.52 2.96 -11.51
C ILE A 98 -2.06 3.71 -12.73
N TYR A 99 -3.38 3.85 -12.76
CA TYR A 99 -4.10 4.62 -13.77
C TYR A 99 -4.98 5.68 -13.12
N THR A 100 -5.33 6.70 -13.90
CA THR A 100 -6.32 7.70 -13.52
C THR A 100 -7.65 7.33 -14.16
N ILE A 101 -8.69 7.18 -13.34
CA ILE A 101 -10.07 6.92 -13.79
C ILE A 101 -10.98 8.10 -13.46
N TYR A 102 -12.06 8.21 -14.23
CA TYR A 102 -13.03 9.29 -14.20
C TYR A 102 -14.39 8.70 -13.81
N ILE A 103 -14.67 8.71 -12.51
CA ILE A 103 -15.86 8.10 -11.95
C ILE A 103 -17.04 9.04 -12.15
N ASN A 104 -18.16 8.53 -12.68
CA ASN A 104 -19.35 9.35 -12.91
C ASN A 104 -19.81 9.99 -11.59
N ASN A 105 -20.29 11.23 -11.66
CA ASN A 105 -20.75 12.02 -10.51
C ASN A 105 -19.67 12.33 -9.46
N MET A 106 -18.39 12.07 -9.75
CA MET A 106 -17.28 12.56 -8.95
C MET A 106 -16.63 13.78 -9.63
N PRO A 107 -16.34 14.85 -8.89
CA PRO A 107 -15.79 16.08 -9.47
C PRO A 107 -14.33 15.91 -9.91
N GLU A 108 -13.58 15.06 -9.23
CA GLU A 108 -12.15 14.88 -9.45
C GLU A 108 -11.83 13.45 -9.93
N PRO A 109 -10.89 13.28 -10.87
CA PRO A 109 -10.38 11.97 -11.24
C PRO A 109 -9.68 11.28 -10.06
N LYS A 110 -9.69 9.95 -10.04
CA LYS A 110 -9.07 9.15 -8.97
C LYS A 110 -7.96 8.28 -9.52
N LYS A 111 -6.83 8.24 -8.83
CA LYS A 111 -5.76 7.27 -9.10
C LYS A 111 -6.12 5.93 -8.45
N VAL A 112 -6.03 4.86 -9.23
CA VAL A 112 -6.33 3.48 -8.81
C VAL A 112 -5.26 2.54 -9.32
N PHE A 113 -5.04 1.43 -8.62
CA PHE A 113 -4.27 0.33 -9.19
C PHE A 113 -5.19 -0.54 -10.06
N CYS A 114 -4.81 -0.73 -11.32
CA CYS A 114 -5.47 -1.65 -12.22
C CYS A 114 -4.67 -2.95 -12.27
N ASN A 115 -5.31 -4.06 -11.92
CA ASN A 115 -4.75 -5.39 -12.14
C ASN A 115 -5.22 -5.89 -13.52
N MET A 116 -4.28 -5.96 -14.46
CA MET A 116 -4.50 -6.35 -15.85
C MET A 116 -4.12 -7.82 -16.13
N ASP A 117 -3.70 -8.55 -15.10
CA ASP A 117 -3.16 -9.92 -15.24
C ASP A 117 -4.17 -10.99 -14.80
N VAL A 118 -4.85 -10.78 -13.66
CA VAL A 118 -5.70 -11.81 -13.04
C VAL A 118 -6.94 -12.05 -13.90
N ASN A 119 -7.14 -13.30 -14.33
CA ASN A 119 -8.36 -13.79 -14.99
C ASN A 119 -8.88 -12.87 -16.12
N GLY A 120 -7.97 -12.43 -17.00
CA GLY A 120 -8.27 -11.55 -18.14
C GLY A 120 -8.15 -10.05 -17.87
N GLY A 121 -7.73 -9.64 -16.67
CA GLY A 121 -7.43 -8.24 -16.37
C GLY A 121 -8.67 -7.35 -16.20
N GLY A 122 -8.47 -6.03 -16.30
CA GLY A 122 -9.54 -5.04 -16.18
C GLY A 122 -10.07 -4.84 -14.75
N TRP A 123 -9.30 -5.23 -13.73
CA TRP A 123 -9.72 -5.15 -12.34
C TRP A 123 -9.31 -3.84 -11.69
N THR A 124 -10.28 -3.11 -11.13
CA THR A 124 -10.03 -1.94 -10.28
C THR A 124 -9.82 -2.39 -8.85
N VAL A 125 -8.62 -2.22 -8.30
CA VAL A 125 -8.33 -2.56 -6.90
C VAL A 125 -8.98 -1.53 -5.97
N ILE A 126 -9.71 -2.01 -4.97
CA ILE A 126 -10.39 -1.16 -3.98
C ILE A 126 -9.74 -1.24 -2.59
N GLN A 127 -8.98 -2.30 -2.33
CA GLN A 127 -8.21 -2.50 -1.10
C GLN A 127 -7.01 -3.40 -1.39
N HIS A 128 -5.87 -3.09 -0.77
CA HIS A 128 -4.70 -3.96 -0.80
C HIS A 128 -3.94 -3.94 0.53
N ARG A 129 -3.47 -5.11 0.97
CA ARG A 129 -2.57 -5.33 2.12
C ARG A 129 -1.48 -6.32 1.76
N GLU A 130 -0.25 -6.10 2.23
CA GLU A 130 0.89 -6.97 1.94
C GLU A 130 2.01 -6.95 3.00
N ASP A 131 2.19 -5.84 3.72
CA ASP A 131 3.37 -5.64 4.57
C ASP A 131 3.09 -4.97 5.92
N GLY A 132 1.87 -4.45 6.14
CA GLY A 132 1.50 -3.78 7.38
C GLY A 132 2.05 -2.36 7.52
N SER A 133 2.58 -1.76 6.44
CA SER A 133 3.15 -0.41 6.44
C SER A 133 2.12 0.69 6.66
N LEU A 134 0.84 0.43 6.35
CA LEU A 134 -0.25 1.38 6.51
C LEU A 134 -1.13 1.05 7.72
N ASP A 135 -1.38 2.06 8.55
CA ASP A 135 -2.38 1.96 9.61
C ASP A 135 -3.81 1.99 9.02
N PHE A 136 -4.57 0.93 9.30
CA PHE A 136 -5.98 0.80 8.92
C PHE A 136 -6.95 1.19 10.05
N GLN A 137 -6.47 1.58 11.25
CA GLN A 137 -7.31 2.03 12.37
C GLN A 137 -7.81 3.47 12.17
N ARG A 138 -8.43 3.71 11.02
CA ARG A 138 -8.90 5.02 10.55
C ARG A 138 -10.35 5.28 10.94
N GLY A 139 -10.73 6.56 10.97
CA GLY A 139 -12.11 6.98 11.24
C GLY A 139 -13.00 6.95 9.99
N TRP A 140 -14.28 7.26 10.16
CA TRP A 140 -15.30 7.25 9.11
C TRP A 140 -14.90 8.09 7.89
N LYS A 141 -14.46 9.33 8.13
CA LYS A 141 -14.10 10.29 7.08
C LYS A 141 -12.95 9.78 6.20
N GLU A 142 -11.98 9.11 6.80
CA GLU A 142 -10.84 8.53 6.09
C GLU A 142 -11.27 7.30 5.28
N TYR A 143 -12.07 6.39 5.85
CA TYR A 143 -12.64 5.27 5.10
C TYR A 143 -13.56 5.71 3.97
N LYS A 144 -14.26 6.84 4.13
CA LYS A 144 -15.06 7.47 3.08
C LYS A 144 -14.21 7.95 1.91
N MET A 145 -13.15 8.71 2.17
CA MET A 145 -12.34 9.39 1.13
C MET A 145 -11.14 8.57 0.65
N GLY A 146 -10.84 7.47 1.34
CA GLY A 146 -9.69 6.62 1.07
C GLY A 146 -8.42 7.12 1.75
N PHE A 147 -7.47 6.21 1.89
CA PHE A 147 -6.16 6.45 2.51
C PHE A 147 -5.16 5.42 2.00
N GLY A 148 -3.86 5.70 2.16
CA GLY A 148 -2.79 4.88 1.61
C GLY A 148 -2.38 5.29 0.20
N ASN A 149 -1.61 4.44 -0.47
CA ASN A 149 -1.10 4.69 -1.82
C ASN A 149 -1.46 3.52 -2.75
N PRO A 150 -2.08 3.78 -3.92
CA PRO A 150 -2.34 2.72 -4.91
C PRO A 150 -1.13 1.88 -5.32
N SER A 151 0.10 2.35 -5.08
CA SER A 151 1.33 1.58 -5.32
C SER A 151 1.67 0.55 -4.24
N GLY A 152 0.91 0.46 -3.14
CA GLY A 152 1.16 -0.41 -1.99
C GLY A 152 -0.12 -0.68 -1.22
N GLU A 153 -0.08 -0.65 0.12
CA GLU A 153 -1.31 -0.79 0.92
C GLU A 153 -2.21 0.45 0.80
N TYR A 154 -3.51 0.24 0.59
CA TYR A 154 -4.49 1.33 0.57
C TYR A 154 -5.94 0.85 0.70
N TRP A 155 -6.81 1.81 1.00
CA TRP A 155 -8.26 1.73 0.85
C TRP A 155 -8.71 2.82 -0.12
N LEU A 156 -9.43 2.45 -1.20
CA LEU A 156 -9.81 3.40 -2.25
C LEU A 156 -10.71 4.53 -1.75
N GLY A 157 -11.58 4.22 -0.79
CA GLY A 157 -12.58 5.11 -0.22
C GLY A 157 -14.00 4.69 -0.56
N ASN A 158 -14.86 4.62 0.45
CA ASN A 158 -16.24 4.15 0.31
C ASN A 158 -17.06 5.01 -0.66
N GLU A 159 -16.84 6.32 -0.70
CA GLU A 159 -17.55 7.20 -1.65
C GLU A 159 -17.21 6.83 -3.10
N PHE A 160 -15.94 6.53 -3.38
CA PHE A 160 -15.49 6.13 -4.71
C PHE A 160 -15.96 4.72 -5.07
N ILE A 161 -15.93 3.78 -4.12
CA ILE A 161 -16.44 2.42 -4.33
C ILE A 161 -17.95 2.46 -4.60
N PHE A 162 -18.70 3.27 -3.86
CA PHE A 162 -20.13 3.50 -4.07
C PHE A 162 -20.39 4.09 -5.46
N ALA A 163 -19.68 5.17 -5.82
CA ALA A 163 -19.84 5.83 -7.10
C ALA A 163 -19.52 4.88 -8.27
N ILE A 164 -18.44 4.10 -8.18
CA ILE A 164 -18.08 3.11 -9.21
C ILE A 164 -19.17 2.04 -9.32
N THR A 165 -19.52 1.40 -8.21
CA THR A 165 -20.49 0.28 -8.19
C THR A 165 -21.93 0.71 -8.47
N SER A 166 -22.21 2.02 -8.51
CA SER A 166 -23.50 2.58 -8.95
C SER A 166 -23.57 2.84 -10.46
N GLN A 167 -22.44 2.84 -11.19
CA GLN A 167 -22.42 3.09 -12.64
C GLN A 167 -23.00 1.92 -13.45
N ARG A 168 -22.75 0.70 -13.01
CA ARG A 168 -23.15 -0.56 -13.65
C ARG A 168 -23.03 -1.71 -12.65
N GLN A 169 -23.36 -2.93 -13.07
CA GLN A 169 -23.21 -4.10 -12.21
C GLN A 169 -21.73 -4.52 -12.17
N TYR A 170 -21.18 -4.67 -10.96
CA TYR A 170 -19.82 -5.15 -10.74
C TYR A 170 -19.81 -6.47 -10.00
N MET A 171 -18.80 -7.28 -10.31
CA MET A 171 -18.40 -8.44 -9.54
C MET A 171 -17.24 -8.05 -8.62
N LEU A 172 -17.14 -8.70 -7.46
CA LEU A 172 -16.04 -8.54 -6.52
C LEU A 172 -15.19 -9.79 -6.52
N ARG A 173 -13.88 -9.62 -6.58
CA ARG A 173 -12.90 -10.68 -6.36
C ARG A 173 -12.00 -10.29 -5.20
N ILE A 174 -11.73 -11.26 -4.34
CA ILE A 174 -10.87 -11.12 -3.17
C ILE A 174 -9.77 -12.17 -3.28
N GLU A 175 -8.54 -11.73 -3.50
CA GLU A 175 -7.33 -12.56 -3.46
C GLU A 175 -6.77 -12.57 -2.05
N LEU A 176 -6.40 -13.74 -1.55
CA LEU A 176 -5.87 -13.96 -0.21
C LEU A 176 -4.62 -14.83 -0.27
N MET A 177 -3.63 -14.51 0.55
CA MET A 177 -2.41 -15.32 0.72
C MET A 177 -2.11 -15.52 2.19
N ASP A 178 -1.76 -16.74 2.56
CA ASP A 178 -1.28 -17.07 3.90
C ASP A 178 0.25 -16.91 4.02
N TRP A 179 0.78 -17.14 5.21
CA TRP A 179 2.24 -17.06 5.46
C TRP A 179 3.01 -18.27 4.95
N GLU A 180 2.33 -19.36 4.60
CA GLU A 180 2.91 -20.60 4.07
C GLU A 180 2.99 -20.60 2.52
N GLY A 181 2.49 -19.55 1.86
CA GLY A 181 2.55 -19.38 0.42
C GLY A 181 1.29 -19.84 -0.33
N ASN A 182 0.27 -20.35 0.36
CA ASN A 182 -0.96 -20.78 -0.29
C ASN A 182 -1.82 -19.57 -0.64
N ARG A 183 -2.35 -19.58 -1.86
CA ARG A 183 -3.23 -18.56 -2.40
C ARG A 183 -4.64 -19.12 -2.54
N ALA A 184 -5.62 -18.32 -2.20
CA ALA A 184 -7.03 -18.64 -2.38
C ALA A 184 -7.80 -17.38 -2.75
N TYR A 185 -8.98 -17.54 -3.35
CA TYR A 185 -9.82 -16.41 -3.69
C TYR A 185 -11.28 -16.66 -3.35
N SER A 186 -12.01 -15.59 -3.06
CA SER A 186 -13.48 -15.55 -3.09
C SER A 186 -13.94 -14.61 -4.19
N GLN A 187 -15.02 -14.96 -4.88
CA GLN A 187 -15.60 -14.17 -5.95
C GLN A 187 -17.11 -14.08 -5.76
N TYR A 188 -17.66 -12.90 -6.02
CA TYR A 188 -19.08 -12.60 -5.90
C TYR A 188 -19.58 -12.02 -7.22
N ASP A 189 -20.55 -12.70 -7.83
CA ASP A 189 -21.13 -12.31 -9.11
C ASP A 189 -21.77 -10.91 -9.07
N ARG A 190 -22.28 -10.47 -7.92
CA ARG A 190 -22.82 -9.11 -7.75
C ARG A 190 -22.27 -8.50 -6.47
N PHE A 191 -21.72 -7.31 -6.60
CA PHE A 191 -21.24 -6.48 -5.50
C PHE A 191 -21.62 -5.02 -5.75
N HIS A 192 -22.19 -4.40 -4.72
CA HIS A 192 -22.29 -2.95 -4.61
C HIS A 192 -22.42 -2.58 -3.14
N ILE A 193 -22.27 -1.29 -2.86
CA ILE A 193 -22.53 -0.73 -1.53
C ILE A 193 -23.59 0.36 -1.61
N GLY A 194 -24.30 0.60 -0.51
CA GLY A 194 -25.20 1.75 -0.37
C GLY A 194 -24.44 3.08 -0.38
N ASN A 195 -25.18 4.19 -0.40
CA ASN A 195 -24.59 5.51 -0.20
C ASN A 195 -24.25 5.75 1.30
N GLU A 196 -23.66 6.90 1.62
CA GLU A 196 -23.32 7.25 3.00
C GLU A 196 -24.53 7.27 3.95
N LYS A 197 -25.71 7.69 3.48
CA LYS A 197 -26.94 7.71 4.30
C LYS A 197 -27.43 6.31 4.65
N GLN A 198 -27.00 5.31 3.89
CA GLN A 198 -27.21 3.88 4.13
C GLN A 198 -25.93 3.25 4.71
N ASN A 199 -25.05 4.06 5.31
CA ASN A 199 -23.81 3.63 5.95
C ASN A 199 -22.92 2.75 5.06
N TYR A 200 -22.91 2.98 3.74
CA TYR A 200 -22.17 2.15 2.79
C TYR A 200 -22.46 0.65 2.91
N ARG A 201 -23.72 0.29 3.22
CA ARG A 201 -24.16 -1.09 3.43
C ARG A 201 -23.75 -2.02 2.29
N LEU A 202 -23.17 -3.16 2.63
CA LEU A 202 -22.71 -4.17 1.69
C LEU A 202 -23.88 -4.99 1.10
N TYR A 203 -23.83 -5.23 -0.21
CA TYR A 203 -24.72 -6.17 -0.88
C TYR A 203 -23.92 -7.12 -1.78
N LEU A 204 -24.13 -8.43 -1.58
CA LEU A 204 -23.41 -9.49 -2.27
C LEU A 204 -24.36 -10.56 -2.81
N LYS A 205 -23.99 -11.19 -3.93
CA LYS A 205 -24.66 -12.38 -4.46
C LYS A 205 -23.68 -13.27 -5.23
N GLY A 206 -23.93 -14.57 -5.27
CA GLY A 206 -23.21 -15.52 -6.12
C GLY A 206 -21.78 -15.78 -5.64
N HIS A 207 -21.62 -16.27 -4.41
CA HIS A 207 -20.30 -16.62 -3.85
C HIS A 207 -19.73 -17.87 -4.52
N THR A 208 -18.49 -17.77 -5.00
CA THR A 208 -17.68 -18.86 -5.55
C THR A 208 -16.22 -18.69 -5.14
N GLY A 209 -15.38 -19.70 -5.40
CA GLY A 209 -13.94 -19.63 -5.21
C GLY A 209 -13.37 -20.71 -4.29
N THR A 210 -12.07 -20.58 -4.00
CA THR A 210 -11.30 -21.57 -3.21
C THR A 210 -11.13 -21.16 -1.74
N ALA A 211 -11.41 -19.90 -1.39
CA ALA A 211 -11.31 -19.38 -0.02
C ALA A 211 -12.57 -19.64 0.83
N GLY A 212 -13.05 -20.89 0.78
CA GLY A 212 -14.22 -21.36 1.54
C GLY A 212 -15.45 -21.63 0.67
N LYS A 213 -16.16 -22.73 0.99
CA LYS A 213 -17.46 -23.05 0.35
C LYS A 213 -18.55 -22.04 0.73
N GLN A 214 -18.46 -21.50 1.95
CA GLN A 214 -19.32 -20.43 2.45
C GLN A 214 -18.59 -19.08 2.35
N SER A 215 -19.37 -18.01 2.19
CA SER A 215 -18.87 -16.64 2.17
C SER A 215 -18.45 -16.18 3.57
N SER A 216 -17.23 -15.67 3.75
CA SER A 216 -16.84 -15.02 5.03
C SER A 216 -17.29 -13.56 5.09
N LEU A 217 -17.74 -12.96 3.99
CA LEU A 217 -18.52 -11.72 4.02
C LEU A 217 -20.00 -12.03 4.25
N ILE A 218 -20.70 -11.16 4.96
CA ILE A 218 -22.12 -11.35 5.25
C ILE A 218 -22.97 -11.09 3.99
N LEU A 219 -23.64 -12.14 3.50
CA LEU A 219 -24.44 -12.07 2.27
C LEU A 219 -25.76 -11.30 2.45
N HIS A 220 -26.33 -11.31 3.66
CA HIS A 220 -27.55 -10.55 3.99
C HIS A 220 -27.29 -9.04 4.16
N GLY A 221 -26.02 -8.63 4.01
CA GLY A 221 -25.56 -7.27 4.12
C GLY A 221 -25.38 -6.80 5.56
N ALA A 222 -24.40 -5.94 5.74
CA ALA A 222 -24.17 -5.20 6.97
C ALA A 222 -23.72 -3.79 6.62
N ASP A 223 -24.01 -2.85 7.51
CA ASP A 223 -23.58 -1.48 7.40
C ASP A 223 -22.07 -1.40 7.70
N PHE A 224 -21.39 -0.45 7.08
CA PHE A 224 -19.97 -0.23 7.35
C PHE A 224 -19.82 0.41 8.74
N SER A 225 -18.85 -0.04 9.52
CA SER A 225 -18.56 0.51 10.85
C SER A 225 -17.09 0.83 10.99
N THR A 226 -16.78 1.88 11.73
CA THR A 226 -15.41 2.35 12.07
C THR A 226 -15.32 2.64 13.57
N LYS A 227 -14.12 2.95 14.06
CA LYS A 227 -13.90 3.25 15.50
C LYS A 227 -14.78 4.38 16.06
N ASP A 228 -15.23 5.28 15.18
CA ASP A 228 -16.03 6.48 15.45
C ASP A 228 -17.46 6.40 14.89
N ALA A 229 -17.87 5.28 14.28
CA ALA A 229 -19.22 5.05 13.76
C ALA A 229 -19.62 3.58 13.96
N ASP A 230 -20.50 3.35 14.94
CA ASP A 230 -20.94 2.04 15.39
C ASP A 230 -22.27 1.67 14.72
N ASN A 231 -22.20 0.98 13.58
CA ASN A 231 -23.35 0.59 12.76
C ASN A 231 -23.47 -0.93 12.62
N ASP A 232 -22.75 -1.70 13.44
CA ASP A 232 -22.76 -3.15 13.37
C ASP A 232 -24.01 -3.75 14.03
N ASN A 233 -24.26 -5.04 13.84
CA ASN A 233 -25.44 -5.72 14.39
C ASN A 233 -25.17 -6.29 15.80
N CYS A 234 -24.09 -5.85 16.47
CA CYS A 234 -23.71 -6.30 17.80
C CYS A 234 -24.19 -5.30 18.88
N MET A 235 -24.27 -5.78 20.13
CA MET A 235 -24.28 -4.88 21.29
C MET A 235 -22.87 -4.37 21.65
N CYS A 236 -21.86 -5.00 21.07
CA CYS A 236 -20.45 -4.68 21.21
C CYS A 236 -20.02 -3.71 20.11
N LYS A 237 -18.84 -3.10 20.22
CA LYS A 237 -18.28 -2.21 19.18
C LYS A 237 -17.25 -2.97 18.37
N CYS A 238 -17.66 -3.65 17.30
CA CYS A 238 -16.79 -4.56 16.57
C CYS A 238 -15.57 -3.86 15.97
N ALA A 239 -15.73 -2.64 15.48
CA ALA A 239 -14.61 -1.84 14.96
C ALA A 239 -13.57 -1.49 16.05
N LEU A 240 -13.98 -1.32 17.31
CA LEU A 240 -13.04 -1.10 18.42
C LEU A 240 -12.36 -2.41 18.86
N MET A 241 -13.08 -3.52 18.88
CA MET A 241 -12.57 -4.81 19.32
C MET A 241 -11.64 -5.46 18.29
N LEU A 242 -12.04 -5.42 17.02
CA LEU A 242 -11.37 -6.11 15.92
C LEU A 242 -10.48 -5.21 15.08
N THR A 243 -10.49 -3.90 15.36
CA THR A 243 -9.75 -2.85 14.65
C THR A 243 -10.15 -2.67 13.19
N GLY A 244 -9.84 -1.50 12.65
CA GLY A 244 -10.17 -1.16 11.27
C GLY A 244 -11.63 -0.79 11.05
N GLY A 245 -11.97 -0.54 9.79
CA GLY A 245 -13.31 -0.29 9.31
C GLY A 245 -13.77 -1.44 8.42
N TRP A 246 -14.96 -1.98 8.66
CA TRP A 246 -15.48 -3.13 7.93
C TRP A 246 -17.00 -3.22 7.98
N TRP A 247 -17.58 -4.06 7.14
CA TRP A 247 -18.97 -4.49 7.25
C TRP A 247 -19.09 -5.57 8.31
N PHE A 248 -18.96 -5.16 9.58
CA PHE A 248 -19.09 -6.03 10.73
C PHE A 248 -20.54 -6.44 10.96
N ASP A 249 -20.74 -7.69 11.38
CA ASP A 249 -22.03 -8.20 11.84
C ASP A 249 -22.04 -8.27 13.38
N ALA A 250 -22.00 -9.46 13.99
CA ALA A 250 -21.81 -9.60 15.44
C ALA A 250 -20.65 -10.56 15.82
N CYS A 251 -19.40 -10.34 15.43
CA CYS A 251 -18.86 -9.30 14.54
C CYS A 251 -18.65 -9.81 13.09
N GLY A 252 -19.01 -11.07 12.83
CA GLY A 252 -18.91 -11.70 11.52
C GLY A 252 -17.61 -12.47 11.24
N PRO A 253 -17.54 -13.21 10.12
CA PRO A 253 -16.47 -14.16 9.81
C PRO A 253 -15.24 -13.56 9.10
N SER A 254 -15.21 -12.25 8.83
CA SER A 254 -14.10 -11.60 8.13
C SER A 254 -13.77 -10.24 8.70
N ASN A 255 -12.51 -9.84 8.51
CA ASN A 255 -12.04 -8.46 8.62
C ASN A 255 -10.72 -8.37 7.86
N LEU A 256 -10.72 -7.85 6.62
CA LEU A 256 -9.47 -7.69 5.85
C LEU A 256 -8.72 -6.40 6.20
N ASN A 257 -9.34 -5.53 7.00
CA ASN A 257 -8.81 -4.24 7.43
C ASN A 257 -8.33 -4.26 8.90
N GLY A 258 -8.25 -5.45 9.51
CA GLY A 258 -7.72 -5.64 10.86
C GLY A 258 -6.21 -5.42 10.96
N MET A 259 -5.66 -5.63 12.15
CA MET A 259 -4.23 -5.49 12.42
C MET A 259 -3.39 -6.45 11.56
N PHE A 260 -2.32 -5.92 10.99
CA PHE A 260 -1.34 -6.75 10.29
C PHE A 260 -0.41 -7.42 11.30
N TYR A 261 -0.29 -8.75 11.24
CA TYR A 261 0.64 -9.53 12.07
C TYR A 261 1.58 -10.32 11.18
N THR A 262 2.89 -10.21 11.43
CA THR A 262 3.94 -10.90 10.68
C THR A 262 3.97 -12.41 10.96
N ALA A 263 4.70 -13.16 10.12
CA ALA A 263 4.95 -14.58 10.33
C ALA A 263 5.48 -14.86 11.75
N GLY A 264 4.89 -15.84 12.42
CA GLY A 264 5.22 -16.21 13.81
C GLY A 264 4.33 -15.51 14.85
N GLN A 265 3.74 -14.37 14.51
CA GLN A 265 2.75 -13.67 15.36
C GLN A 265 1.32 -13.82 14.84
N ASN A 266 1.14 -14.39 13.65
CA ASN A 266 -0.13 -14.45 12.93
C ASN A 266 -1.17 -15.43 13.49
N HIS A 267 -0.80 -16.27 14.48
CA HIS A 267 -1.71 -17.22 15.12
C HIS A 267 -2.26 -16.67 16.45
N GLY A 268 -3.49 -17.08 16.80
CA GLY A 268 -4.16 -16.68 18.05
C GLY A 268 -4.62 -15.21 18.06
N LYS A 269 -4.73 -14.56 16.89
CA LYS A 269 -5.10 -13.15 16.76
C LYS A 269 -6.53 -13.00 16.27
N LEU A 270 -7.40 -12.45 17.12
CA LEU A 270 -8.82 -12.26 16.78
C LEU A 270 -9.09 -10.96 15.99
N ASN A 271 -8.25 -9.95 16.18
CA ASN A 271 -8.30 -8.62 15.54
C ASN A 271 -7.39 -8.51 14.31
N GLY A 272 -6.86 -9.64 13.81
CA GLY A 272 -5.99 -9.66 12.63
C GLY A 272 -6.75 -9.57 11.30
N ILE A 273 -6.00 -9.69 10.20
CA ILE A 273 -6.55 -9.79 8.83
C ILE A 273 -7.13 -11.19 8.64
N LYS A 274 -8.43 -11.36 8.87
CA LYS A 274 -9.06 -12.70 8.96
C LYS A 274 -10.06 -12.99 7.84
N TRP A 275 -10.07 -14.26 7.43
CA TRP A 275 -11.07 -14.86 6.55
C TRP A 275 -11.41 -16.27 7.04
N HIS A 276 -12.48 -16.38 7.81
CA HIS A 276 -12.79 -17.58 8.61
C HIS A 276 -12.87 -18.85 7.75
N TYR A 277 -13.60 -18.84 6.63
CA TYR A 277 -13.80 -20.05 5.84
C TYR A 277 -12.60 -20.47 4.98
N PHE A 278 -11.47 -19.74 5.09
CA PHE A 278 -10.18 -20.15 4.52
C PHE A 278 -9.20 -20.62 5.61
N LYS A 279 -8.93 -19.79 6.63
CA LYS A 279 -7.87 -20.06 7.64
C LYS A 279 -8.34 -20.05 9.09
N GLY A 280 -9.64 -19.97 9.32
CA GLY A 280 -10.22 -19.88 10.67
C GLY A 280 -10.23 -18.45 11.23
N PRO A 281 -10.81 -18.27 12.43
CA PRO A 281 -11.05 -16.94 13.00
C PRO A 281 -9.83 -16.29 13.65
N SER A 282 -8.76 -17.06 13.91
CA SER A 282 -7.60 -16.63 14.71
C SER A 282 -6.28 -16.62 13.92
N TYR A 283 -6.35 -16.72 12.59
CA TYR A 283 -5.19 -16.65 11.69
C TYR A 283 -5.21 -15.32 10.94
N SER A 284 -4.14 -14.52 11.05
CA SER A 284 -3.95 -13.29 10.29
C SER A 284 -3.23 -13.59 8.97
N LEU A 285 -3.85 -13.21 7.86
CA LEU A 285 -3.32 -13.42 6.52
C LEU A 285 -2.09 -12.54 6.24
N ARG A 286 -1.31 -12.94 5.23
CA ARG A 286 -0.10 -12.25 4.77
C ARG A 286 -0.41 -11.13 3.79
N SER A 287 -1.29 -11.40 2.82
CA SER A 287 -1.71 -10.38 1.86
C SER A 287 -3.16 -10.56 1.44
N THR A 288 -3.78 -9.44 1.10
CA THR A 288 -5.17 -9.38 0.63
C THR A 288 -5.29 -8.37 -0.49
N THR A 289 -6.10 -8.67 -1.49
CA THR A 289 -6.48 -7.70 -2.51
C THR A 289 -7.96 -7.83 -2.82
N MET A 290 -8.72 -6.77 -2.58
CA MET A 290 -10.11 -6.67 -3.04
C MET A 290 -10.13 -5.87 -4.34
N MET A 291 -10.80 -6.40 -5.36
CA MET A 291 -10.86 -5.78 -6.68
C MET A 291 -12.21 -6.01 -7.35
N ILE A 292 -12.64 -5.03 -8.14
CA ILE A 292 -13.94 -5.04 -8.82
C ILE A 292 -13.79 -4.92 -10.32
N ARG A 293 -14.72 -5.53 -11.05
CA ARG A 293 -14.81 -5.48 -12.51
C ARG A 293 -16.27 -5.54 -12.93
N PRO A 294 -16.68 -4.91 -14.05
CA PRO A 294 -18.04 -5.05 -14.57
C PRO A 294 -18.40 -6.51 -14.86
N LEU A 295 -19.68 -6.88 -14.76
CA LEU A 295 -20.13 -8.24 -15.12
C LEU A 295 -19.95 -8.51 -16.61
N ASP A 296 -20.27 -7.52 -17.45
CA ASP A 296 -20.22 -7.62 -18.92
C ASP A 296 -18.83 -7.27 -19.47
N PHE A 297 -17.77 -7.78 -18.84
CA PHE A 297 -16.37 -7.53 -19.22
C PHE A 297 -15.93 -8.36 -20.44
#